data_AF-A0A2A5YJ38-F1
#
_entry.id   AF-A0A2A5YJ38-F1
#
_cell.length_a   1.000
_cell.length_b   1.000
_cell.length_c   1.000
_cell.angle_alpha   90.00
_cell.angle_beta   90.00
_cell.angle_gamma   90.00
#
_symmetry.space_group_name_H-M   'P 1'
#
loop_
_entity.id
_entity.type
_entity.pdbx_description
1 polymer ?
#
loop_
_entity_poly.entity_id
_entity_poly.type
_entity_poly.pdbx_seq_one_letter_code
_entity_poly.pdbx_strand_id
1 'polypeptide(L)'
;ERLSERFIDRRAAHLSRKLKETKNLMASVKNDGTVLVEGEEVGVLDGFVFRPTLNEGDEKATILAAARRGLPEEIENRVRAFAASATPAFKLDENGVITWREAEVARLVRGDTLYAPRPELIPSDLLSIDQTQRMTGRLSEFVAEHVRDVLGRLVVLENAETAPLPERKQVRPQSAQPSLTEASPDKEKPTGNEATGPTKDEIAATPPVEQPDIAEQRGAEPKDEGPEPFSGQARGLAFMLFEGLGTIPSAAGSQQVRGLAETDRPRLARLGLRLGVESIYLPDMLKPAQISLRALLWNLQYSQIGAFHAPPPAGRVTIDCPEGVPDAFWLAVGYRRLGGRVMRVDMVERVAQIVRTAAREGQFRISEDMLSLAGATRDQMAAMLLDMNCKIVGEEPDEDPERPPIQIFERMKRQRQGNRQPRDAKEQDGAPAGRGSKRQEGQSRKEGQSHKQGGRHSGNANSKGKGDNNNKGGKGPRGGGSGGGQRRREPDPDSPFAVLAGLKLKS
;
A
#
# COMPACT_ATOMS: atom_id res chain seq x y z
N GLU A 1 20.27 22.53 -42.21
CA GLU A 1 19.83 23.90 -42.55
C GLU A 1 19.65 24.02 -44.07
N ARG A 2 20.42 24.80 -44.84
CA ARG A 2 20.13 25.08 -46.28
C ARG A 2 19.89 23.89 -47.23
N LEU A 3 20.38 22.70 -46.90
CA LEU A 3 20.05 21.46 -47.64
C LEU A 3 18.71 20.85 -47.23
N SER A 4 18.42 20.78 -45.93
CA SER A 4 17.15 20.23 -45.41
C SER A 4 15.96 21.12 -45.77
N GLU A 5 16.12 22.45 -45.72
CA GLU A 5 15.10 23.43 -46.15
C GLU A 5 14.68 23.19 -47.61
N ARG A 6 15.66 23.05 -48.52
CA ARG A 6 15.41 22.77 -49.95
C ARG A 6 14.76 21.42 -50.23
N PHE A 7 14.92 20.44 -49.34
CA PHE A 7 14.16 19.17 -49.44
C PHE A 7 12.74 19.30 -48.90
N ILE A 8 12.49 20.18 -47.92
CA ILE A 8 11.14 20.47 -47.41
C ILE A 8 10.33 21.25 -48.44
N ASP A 9 10.87 22.34 -48.99
CA ASP A 9 10.23 23.12 -50.06
C ASP A 9 9.82 22.24 -51.26
N ARG A 10 10.70 21.32 -51.67
CA ARG A 10 10.47 20.46 -52.83
C ARG A 10 9.44 19.34 -52.58
N ARG A 11 9.20 18.98 -51.32
CA ARG A 11 8.12 18.06 -50.90
C ARG A 11 6.78 18.78 -50.88
N ALA A 12 6.70 19.90 -50.17
CA ALA A 12 5.52 20.77 -50.17
C ALA A 12 5.10 21.18 -51.60
N ALA A 13 6.05 21.51 -52.48
CA ALA A 13 5.80 21.83 -53.89
C ALA A 13 5.39 20.62 -54.76
N HIS A 14 5.55 19.39 -54.29
CA HIS A 14 5.07 18.17 -54.94
C HIS A 14 3.66 17.80 -54.43
N LEU A 15 3.44 17.91 -53.12
CA LEU A 15 2.13 17.71 -52.50
C LEU A 15 1.11 18.73 -53.01
N SER A 16 1.50 20.01 -53.12
CA SER A 16 0.67 21.12 -53.63
C SER A 16 0.15 20.91 -55.04
N ARG A 17 0.92 20.18 -55.86
CA ARG A 17 0.56 19.84 -57.23
C ARG A 17 -0.50 18.75 -57.26
N LYS A 18 -0.26 17.65 -56.53
CA LYS A 18 -1.26 16.57 -56.32
C LYS A 18 -2.56 17.09 -55.69
N LEU A 19 -2.48 18.00 -54.73
CA LEU A 19 -3.61 18.69 -54.08
C LEU A 19 -4.54 19.41 -55.08
N LYS A 20 -4.02 19.87 -56.21
CA LYS A 20 -4.77 20.56 -57.28
C LYS A 20 -5.28 19.58 -58.35
N GLU A 21 -4.69 18.39 -58.44
CA GLU A 21 -5.05 17.34 -59.40
C GLU A 21 -6.09 16.34 -58.82
N THR A 22 -6.04 16.03 -57.52
CA THR A 22 -6.85 14.96 -56.89
C THR A 22 -7.77 15.48 -55.78
N LYS A 23 -9.09 15.48 -56.02
CA LYS A 23 -10.10 15.91 -55.01
C LYS A 23 -10.24 14.99 -53.79
N ASN A 24 -9.83 13.71 -53.90
CA ASN A 24 -9.91 12.72 -52.83
C ASN A 24 -8.49 12.22 -52.49
N LEU A 25 -7.83 12.92 -51.55
CA LEU A 25 -6.50 12.56 -51.07
C LEU A 25 -6.57 11.33 -50.18
N MET A 26 -5.72 10.33 -50.43
CA MET A 26 -5.65 9.13 -49.60
C MET A 26 -4.70 9.34 -48.42
N ALA A 27 -5.17 9.02 -47.21
CA ALA A 27 -4.35 8.99 -46.00
C ALA A 27 -4.16 7.55 -45.52
N SER A 28 -3.00 7.24 -44.95
CA SER A 28 -2.69 5.93 -44.38
C SER A 28 -1.82 6.08 -43.12
N VAL A 29 -1.84 5.08 -42.25
CA VAL A 29 -1.05 5.09 -41.00
C VAL A 29 -0.14 3.87 -40.99
N LYS A 30 1.13 4.08 -40.63
CA LYS A 30 2.11 3.01 -40.46
C LYS A 30 2.01 2.37 -39.07
N ASN A 31 2.59 1.17 -38.93
CA ASN A 31 2.72 0.46 -37.66
C ASN A 31 3.49 1.25 -36.58
N ASP A 32 4.37 2.18 -36.98
CA ASP A 32 5.12 3.08 -36.08
C ASP A 32 4.31 4.33 -35.67
N GLY A 33 3.04 4.44 -36.09
CA GLY A 33 2.18 5.59 -35.83
C GLY A 33 2.35 6.75 -36.83
N THR A 34 3.32 6.72 -37.75
CA THR A 34 3.46 7.75 -38.78
C THR A 34 2.20 7.83 -39.65
N VAL A 35 1.60 9.02 -39.73
CA VAL A 35 0.48 9.30 -40.64
C VAL A 35 1.03 9.87 -41.94
N LEU A 36 0.58 9.30 -43.06
CA LEU A 36 0.92 9.70 -44.42
C LEU A 36 -0.32 10.25 -45.13
N VAL A 37 -0.15 11.22 -46.01
CA VAL A 37 -1.15 11.66 -47.01
C VAL A 37 -0.46 11.69 -48.38
N GLU A 38 -1.02 11.01 -49.37
CA GLU A 38 -0.45 10.87 -50.73
C GLU A 38 1.01 10.34 -50.81
N GLY A 39 1.51 9.75 -49.71
CA GLY A 39 2.87 9.26 -49.53
C GLY A 39 3.81 10.21 -48.76
N GLU A 40 3.35 11.40 -48.36
CA GLU A 40 4.13 12.35 -47.56
C GLU A 40 3.71 12.32 -46.08
N GLU A 41 4.68 12.51 -45.18
CA GLU A 41 4.49 12.48 -43.72
C GLU A 41 3.86 13.77 -43.20
N VAL A 42 2.77 13.64 -42.43
CA VAL A 42 1.95 14.77 -41.94
C VAL A 42 1.89 14.88 -40.41
N GLY A 43 2.28 13.83 -39.70
CA GLY A 43 2.26 13.76 -38.24
C GLY A 43 2.35 12.33 -37.71
N VAL A 44 2.20 12.19 -36.40
CA VAL A 44 2.25 10.90 -35.69
C VAL A 44 0.96 10.70 -34.89
N LEU A 45 0.37 9.51 -34.98
CA LEU A 45 -0.77 9.07 -34.18
C LEU A 45 -0.26 8.30 -32.94
N ASP A 46 0.00 9.04 -31.88
CA ASP A 46 0.43 8.51 -30.57
C ASP A 46 -0.80 7.99 -29.82
N GLY A 47 -0.90 6.66 -29.68
CA GLY A 47 -2.10 5.97 -29.19
C GLY A 47 -3.32 6.31 -30.05
N PHE A 48 -4.11 7.27 -29.56
CA PHE A 48 -5.34 7.79 -30.19
C PHE A 48 -5.29 9.30 -30.46
N VAL A 49 -4.17 9.97 -30.18
CA VAL A 49 -3.98 11.43 -30.35
C VAL A 49 -3.08 11.72 -31.55
N PHE A 50 -3.61 12.41 -32.56
CA PHE A 50 -2.83 12.82 -33.72
C PHE A 50 -2.06 14.12 -33.44
N ARG A 51 -0.73 14.04 -33.42
CA ARG A 51 0.18 15.19 -33.33
C ARG A 51 0.71 15.53 -34.72
N PRO A 52 0.27 16.63 -35.36
CA PRO A 52 0.75 17.01 -36.69
C PRO A 52 2.18 17.58 -36.64
N THR A 53 3.00 17.24 -37.63
CA THR A 53 4.40 17.70 -37.75
C THR A 53 4.61 18.74 -38.86
N LEU A 54 3.55 19.11 -39.59
CA LEU A 54 3.58 20.06 -40.69
C LEU A 54 3.93 21.50 -40.26
N ASN A 55 4.96 22.07 -40.90
CA ASN A 55 5.29 23.49 -40.88
C ASN A 55 4.11 24.36 -41.36
N GLU A 56 4.10 25.64 -40.98
CA GLU A 56 3.05 26.58 -41.38
C GLU A 56 3.16 27.01 -42.85
N GLY A 57 2.00 27.12 -43.50
CA GLY A 57 1.85 27.44 -44.92
C GLY A 57 0.41 27.19 -45.37
N ASP A 58 -0.02 27.85 -46.45
CA ASP A 58 -1.43 27.96 -46.85
C ASP A 58 -2.16 26.62 -47.02
N GLU A 59 -1.44 25.57 -47.43
CA GLU A 59 -2.02 24.26 -47.73
C GLU A 59 -2.11 23.34 -46.50
N LYS A 60 -1.49 23.71 -45.37
CA LYS A 60 -1.50 22.94 -44.10
C LYS A 60 -2.92 22.55 -43.67
N ALA A 61 -3.88 23.46 -43.80
CA ALA A 61 -5.28 23.19 -43.44
C ALA A 61 -5.89 22.06 -44.28
N THR A 62 -5.64 22.04 -45.59
CA THR A 62 -6.16 21.03 -46.52
C THR A 62 -5.51 19.66 -46.28
N ILE A 63 -4.20 19.65 -46.02
CA ILE A 63 -3.44 18.41 -45.72
C ILE A 63 -3.94 17.80 -44.39
N LEU A 64 -4.13 18.63 -43.35
CA LEU A 64 -4.67 18.17 -42.06
C LEU A 64 -6.14 17.69 -42.18
N ALA A 65 -6.95 18.32 -43.03
CA ALA A 65 -8.31 17.87 -43.33
C ALA A 65 -8.34 16.53 -44.09
N ALA A 66 -7.35 16.27 -44.95
CA ALA A 66 -7.18 14.97 -45.60
C ALA A 66 -6.76 13.88 -44.61
N ALA A 67 -5.76 14.15 -43.77
CA ALA A 67 -5.33 13.24 -42.70
C ALA A 67 -6.52 12.88 -41.78
N ARG A 68 -7.22 13.89 -41.24
CA ARG A 68 -8.41 13.72 -40.39
C ARG A 68 -9.57 12.98 -41.06
N ARG A 69 -9.61 12.86 -42.40
CA ARG A 69 -10.63 12.08 -43.13
C ARG A 69 -10.32 10.58 -43.18
N GLY A 70 -9.05 10.18 -43.22
CA GLY A 70 -8.66 8.76 -43.24
C GLY A 70 -8.39 8.15 -41.86
N LEU A 71 -8.06 8.98 -40.86
CA LEU A 71 -7.81 8.52 -39.48
C LEU A 71 -8.96 7.70 -38.82
N PRO A 72 -10.28 7.96 -39.05
CA PRO A 72 -11.34 7.25 -38.33
C PRO A 72 -11.36 5.72 -38.49
N GLU A 73 -10.93 5.19 -39.64
CA GLU A 73 -10.87 3.73 -39.87
C GLU A 73 -9.75 3.09 -39.03
N GLU A 74 -8.56 3.67 -39.03
CA GLU A 74 -7.44 3.25 -38.18
C GLU A 74 -7.79 3.41 -36.68
N ILE A 75 -8.51 4.47 -36.31
CA ILE A 75 -8.98 4.65 -34.93
C ILE A 75 -9.92 3.52 -34.51
N GLU A 76 -10.93 3.16 -35.31
CA GLU A 76 -11.81 2.02 -34.95
C GLU A 76 -11.04 0.69 -34.92
N ASN A 77 -10.07 0.48 -35.81
CA ASN A 77 -9.19 -0.69 -35.75
C ASN A 77 -8.34 -0.73 -34.47
N ARG A 78 -7.80 0.42 -34.03
CA ARG A 78 -7.10 0.55 -32.74
C ARG A 78 -8.01 0.35 -31.55
N VAL A 79 -9.22 0.94 -31.54
CA VAL A 79 -10.22 0.77 -30.47
C VAL A 79 -10.62 -0.70 -30.35
N ARG A 80 -10.83 -1.40 -31.47
CA ARG A 80 -11.12 -2.84 -31.48
C ARG A 80 -9.97 -3.67 -30.91
N ALA A 81 -8.73 -3.37 -31.31
CA ALA A 81 -7.54 -4.05 -30.78
C ALA A 81 -7.30 -3.76 -29.29
N PHE A 82 -7.62 -2.54 -28.83
CA PHE A 82 -7.56 -2.10 -27.44
C PHE A 82 -8.61 -2.81 -26.58
N ALA A 83 -9.87 -2.82 -27.01
CA ALA A 83 -10.96 -3.51 -26.32
C ALA A 83 -10.71 -5.03 -26.23
N ALA A 84 -10.12 -5.63 -27.26
CA ALA A 84 -9.74 -7.05 -27.28
C ALA A 84 -8.40 -7.36 -26.56
N SER A 85 -7.74 -6.38 -25.92
CA SER A 85 -6.44 -6.59 -25.29
C SER A 85 -6.55 -7.20 -23.88
N ALA A 86 -5.78 -8.27 -23.65
CA ALA A 86 -5.61 -8.88 -22.34
C ALA A 86 -4.83 -7.96 -21.36
N THR A 87 -5.01 -8.20 -20.06
CA THR A 87 -4.42 -7.44 -18.93
C THR A 87 -2.93 -7.10 -19.12
N PRO A 88 -2.04 -8.00 -19.58
CA PRO A 88 -0.60 -7.69 -19.73
C PRO A 88 -0.23 -6.72 -20.87
N ALA A 89 -1.19 -6.35 -21.74
CA ALA A 89 -0.98 -5.33 -22.78
C ALA A 89 -1.02 -3.90 -22.23
N PHE A 90 -1.55 -3.73 -21.02
CA PHE A 90 -1.64 -2.48 -20.29
C PHE A 90 -0.58 -2.44 -19.18
N LYS A 91 0.00 -1.27 -18.91
CA LYS A 91 0.90 -1.06 -17.77
C LYS A 91 0.47 0.18 -17.00
N LEU A 92 0.41 0.06 -15.68
CA LEU A 92 0.18 1.14 -14.73
C LEU A 92 1.52 1.55 -14.09
N ASP A 93 1.82 2.85 -14.05
CA ASP A 93 2.99 3.39 -13.34
C ASP A 93 2.65 3.91 -11.93
N GLU A 94 3.67 4.31 -11.16
CA GLU A 94 3.51 4.81 -9.80
C GLU A 94 2.83 6.20 -9.71
N ASN A 95 2.72 6.92 -10.83
CA ASN A 95 2.05 8.22 -10.94
C ASN A 95 0.59 8.11 -11.43
N GLY A 96 0.07 6.87 -11.56
CA GLY A 96 -1.28 6.60 -12.04
C GLY A 96 -1.45 6.55 -13.56
N VAL A 97 -0.36 6.58 -14.32
CA VAL A 97 -0.38 6.58 -15.78
C VAL A 97 -0.65 5.17 -16.31
N ILE A 98 -1.63 5.04 -17.20
CA ILE A 98 -1.90 3.81 -17.95
C ILE A 98 -1.37 3.97 -19.37
N THR A 99 -0.50 3.04 -19.77
CA THR A 99 0.00 2.91 -21.14
C THR A 99 -0.52 1.64 -21.81
N TRP A 100 -0.72 1.69 -23.13
CA TRP A 100 -1.06 0.53 -23.98
C TRP A 100 -0.17 0.58 -25.22
N ARG A 101 0.60 -0.50 -25.45
CA ARG A 101 1.61 -0.54 -26.53
C ARG A 101 2.51 0.70 -26.56
N GLU A 102 3.05 1.06 -25.39
CA GLU A 102 3.98 2.17 -25.14
C GLU A 102 3.38 3.59 -25.23
N ALA A 103 2.22 3.77 -25.89
CA ALA A 103 1.47 5.04 -25.87
C ALA A 103 0.78 5.29 -24.52
N GLU A 104 0.74 6.55 -24.06
CA GLU A 104 -0.11 6.97 -22.95
C GLU A 104 -1.58 6.99 -23.41
N VAL A 105 -2.49 6.39 -22.64
CA VAL A 105 -3.90 6.26 -23.01
C VAL A 105 -4.87 6.78 -21.96
N ALA A 106 -4.51 6.69 -20.68
CA ALA A 106 -5.33 7.18 -19.57
C ALA A 106 -4.49 7.51 -18.34
N ARG A 107 -5.09 8.24 -17.42
CA ARG A 107 -4.56 8.50 -16.08
C ARG A 107 -5.60 8.09 -15.04
N LEU A 108 -5.18 7.44 -13.96
CA LEU A 108 -6.05 7.19 -12.83
C LEU A 108 -6.35 8.48 -12.08
N VAL A 109 -7.62 8.65 -11.75
CA VAL A 109 -8.13 9.68 -10.86
C VAL A 109 -8.91 9.03 -9.73
N ARG A 110 -9.24 9.82 -8.70
CA ARG A 110 -10.11 9.38 -7.61
C ARG A 110 -11.45 8.85 -8.14
N GLY A 111 -11.79 7.61 -7.78
CA GLY A 111 -13.11 7.03 -8.01
C GLY A 111 -13.99 7.08 -6.75
N ASP A 112 -15.07 6.30 -6.77
CA ASP A 112 -16.09 6.34 -5.72
C ASP A 112 -15.66 5.64 -4.42
N THR A 113 -14.74 4.67 -4.51
CA THR A 113 -14.14 3.99 -3.35
C THR A 113 -12.61 3.95 -3.44
N LEU A 114 -11.96 3.76 -2.29
CA LEU A 114 -10.50 3.74 -2.14
C LEU A 114 -9.79 2.67 -2.99
N TYR A 115 -10.49 1.59 -3.37
CA TYR A 115 -9.96 0.48 -4.16
C TYR A 115 -10.53 0.41 -5.59
N ALA A 116 -11.37 1.38 -5.98
CA ALA A 116 -11.90 1.51 -7.33
C ALA A 116 -11.56 2.89 -7.92
N PRO A 117 -10.27 3.22 -8.14
CA PRO A 117 -9.89 4.44 -8.83
C PRO A 117 -10.40 4.41 -10.28
N ARG A 118 -10.80 5.57 -10.81
CA ARG A 118 -11.38 5.66 -12.15
C ARG A 118 -10.28 5.94 -13.19
N PRO A 119 -10.22 5.20 -14.32
CA PRO A 119 -9.40 5.60 -15.45
C PRO A 119 -10.06 6.75 -16.20
N GLU A 120 -9.32 7.85 -16.38
CA GLU A 120 -9.70 8.98 -17.21
C GLU A 120 -8.86 8.97 -18.49
N LEU A 121 -9.51 8.78 -19.64
CA LEU A 121 -8.85 8.72 -20.94
C LEU A 121 -8.20 10.07 -21.31
N ILE A 122 -7.07 10.02 -22.03
CA ILE A 122 -6.48 11.22 -22.62
C ILE A 122 -7.45 11.80 -23.68
N PRO A 123 -7.77 13.11 -23.63
CA PRO A 123 -8.64 13.74 -24.63
C PRO A 123 -8.12 13.57 -26.07
N SER A 124 -9.01 13.20 -26.98
CA SER A 124 -8.73 13.15 -28.42
C SER A 124 -9.95 13.56 -29.24
N ASP A 125 -9.75 14.51 -30.18
CA ASP A 125 -10.73 14.93 -31.19
C ASP A 125 -11.19 13.78 -32.12
N LEU A 126 -10.50 12.63 -32.11
CA LEU A 126 -10.70 11.52 -33.04
C LEU A 126 -11.58 10.40 -32.49
N LEU A 127 -11.87 10.39 -31.18
CA LEU A 127 -12.69 9.36 -30.55
C LEU A 127 -14.16 9.76 -30.49
N SER A 128 -15.03 8.89 -30.99
CA SER A 128 -16.48 9.02 -30.77
C SER A 128 -16.87 8.66 -29.33
N ILE A 129 -18.06 9.06 -28.91
CA ILE A 129 -18.58 8.80 -27.56
C ILE A 129 -18.65 7.29 -27.27
N ASP A 130 -19.11 6.48 -28.23
CA ASP A 130 -19.16 5.02 -28.12
C ASP A 130 -17.76 4.39 -27.98
N GLN A 131 -16.78 4.81 -28.79
CA GLN A 131 -15.39 4.34 -28.68
C GLN A 131 -14.78 4.69 -27.32
N THR A 132 -15.04 5.91 -26.83
CA THR A 132 -14.62 6.39 -25.51
C THR A 132 -15.24 5.56 -24.37
N GLN A 133 -16.52 5.17 -24.51
CA GLN A 133 -17.21 4.29 -23.56
C GLN A 133 -16.63 2.86 -23.58
N ARG A 134 -16.44 2.27 -24.77
CA ARG A 134 -15.80 0.95 -24.94
C ARG A 134 -14.40 0.91 -24.32
N MET A 135 -13.59 1.94 -24.54
CA MET A 135 -12.24 2.05 -23.98
C MET A 135 -12.25 2.24 -22.45
N THR A 136 -13.08 3.15 -21.92
CA THR A 136 -13.21 3.37 -20.46
C THR A 136 -13.69 2.11 -19.74
N GLY A 137 -14.60 1.34 -20.36
CA GLY A 137 -15.04 0.03 -19.86
C GLY A 137 -13.87 -0.93 -19.70
N ARG A 138 -13.13 -1.21 -20.79
CA ARG A 138 -11.97 -2.13 -20.76
C ARG A 138 -10.87 -1.68 -19.79
N LEU A 139 -10.63 -0.38 -19.67
CA LEU A 139 -9.70 0.15 -18.68
C LEU A 139 -10.19 -0.05 -17.24
N SER A 140 -11.48 0.12 -16.97
CA SER A 140 -12.05 -0.07 -15.63
C SER A 140 -11.97 -1.53 -15.19
N GLU A 141 -12.17 -2.47 -16.12
CA GLU A 141 -11.90 -3.90 -15.91
C GLU A 141 -10.42 -4.17 -15.60
N PHE A 142 -9.49 -3.67 -16.43
CA PHE A 142 -8.05 -3.81 -16.21
C PHE A 142 -7.61 -3.27 -14.82
N VAL A 143 -8.15 -2.14 -14.40
CA VAL A 143 -7.85 -1.53 -13.09
C VAL A 143 -8.41 -2.39 -11.95
N ALA A 144 -9.64 -2.90 -12.08
CA ALA A 144 -10.24 -3.80 -11.10
C ALA A 144 -9.54 -5.17 -11.03
N GLU A 145 -9.06 -5.71 -12.16
CA GLU A 145 -8.16 -6.86 -12.23
C GLU A 145 -6.86 -6.58 -11.47
N HIS A 146 -6.16 -5.49 -11.82
CA HIS A 146 -4.87 -5.14 -11.23
C HIS A 146 -4.94 -4.92 -9.70
N VAL A 147 -5.96 -4.21 -9.21
CA VAL A 147 -6.18 -4.04 -7.76
C VAL A 147 -6.49 -5.37 -7.08
N ARG A 148 -7.27 -6.26 -7.71
CA ARG A 148 -7.57 -7.59 -7.16
C ARG A 148 -6.34 -8.50 -7.11
N ASP A 149 -5.50 -8.48 -8.14
CA ASP A 149 -4.30 -9.31 -8.21
C ASP A 149 -3.21 -8.86 -7.23
N VAL A 150 -3.00 -7.54 -7.10
CA VAL A 150 -1.99 -6.97 -6.21
C VAL A 150 -2.48 -6.92 -4.76
N LEU A 151 -3.70 -6.41 -4.52
CA LEU A 151 -4.23 -6.12 -3.18
C LEU A 151 -5.36 -7.06 -2.74
N GLY A 152 -5.64 -8.17 -3.44
CA GLY A 152 -6.78 -9.05 -3.13
C GLY A 152 -6.87 -9.53 -1.68
N ARG A 153 -5.72 -9.83 -1.03
CA ARG A 153 -5.68 -10.20 0.42
C ARG A 153 -6.12 -9.09 1.38
N LEU A 154 -6.10 -7.84 0.91
CA LEU A 154 -6.55 -6.65 1.62
C LEU A 154 -8.01 -6.32 1.25
N VAL A 155 -8.37 -6.36 -0.04
CA VAL A 155 -9.75 -6.13 -0.52
C VAL A 155 -10.74 -7.13 0.10
N VAL A 156 -10.34 -8.40 0.27
CA VAL A 156 -11.14 -9.44 0.94
C VAL A 156 -11.49 -9.11 2.40
N LEU A 157 -10.80 -8.16 3.05
CA LEU A 157 -11.12 -7.74 4.43
C LEU A 157 -12.36 -6.83 4.53
N GLU A 158 -12.81 -6.22 3.42
CA GLU A 158 -14.08 -5.48 3.36
C GLU A 158 -15.26 -6.37 3.74
N ASN A 159 -15.28 -7.59 3.19
CA ASN A 159 -16.33 -8.59 3.36
C ASN A 159 -15.80 -9.85 4.05
N ALA A 160 -15.15 -9.64 5.21
CA ALA A 160 -14.43 -10.68 5.96
C ALA A 160 -15.28 -11.90 6.35
N GLU A 161 -16.61 -11.77 6.50
CA GLU A 161 -17.53 -12.89 6.77
C GLU A 161 -17.47 -13.95 5.66
N THR A 162 -17.51 -13.51 4.41
CA THR A 162 -17.51 -14.36 3.20
C THR A 162 -16.10 -14.68 2.70
N ALA A 163 -15.05 -14.24 3.41
CA ALA A 163 -13.67 -14.40 2.99
C ALA A 163 -13.25 -15.89 2.98
N PRO A 164 -12.85 -16.46 1.83
CA PRO A 164 -12.37 -17.84 1.78
C PRO A 164 -11.07 -17.97 2.57
N LEU A 165 -11.14 -18.60 3.75
CA LEU A 165 -9.98 -18.84 4.59
C LEU A 165 -9.00 -19.77 3.85
N PRO A 166 -7.75 -19.37 3.59
CA PRO A 166 -6.82 -20.20 2.82
C PRO A 166 -6.62 -21.56 3.49
N GLU A 167 -6.51 -22.60 2.67
CA GLU A 167 -6.43 -23.98 3.12
C GLU A 167 -5.26 -24.19 4.09
N ARG A 168 -5.50 -25.01 5.12
CA ARG A 168 -4.47 -25.36 6.11
C ARG A 168 -3.52 -26.37 5.49
N LYS A 169 -2.54 -25.90 4.72
CA LYS A 169 -1.48 -26.72 4.11
C LYS A 169 -0.85 -27.62 5.18
N GLN A 170 -1.21 -28.89 5.17
CA GLN A 170 -0.82 -29.83 6.21
C GLN A 170 0.70 -30.01 6.16
N VAL A 171 1.37 -29.62 7.24
CA VAL A 171 2.77 -30.03 7.46
C VAL A 171 2.72 -31.51 7.76
N ARG A 172 2.98 -32.35 6.76
CA ARG A 172 3.25 -33.78 6.99
C ARG A 172 4.40 -33.85 7.99
N PRO A 173 4.27 -34.56 9.12
CA PRO A 173 5.41 -34.78 10.00
C PRO A 173 6.49 -35.50 9.18
N GLN A 174 7.72 -35.05 9.30
CA GLN A 174 8.85 -35.74 8.67
C GLN A 174 9.01 -37.08 9.41
N SER A 175 8.52 -38.15 8.78
CA SER A 175 8.73 -39.52 9.26
C SER A 175 10.23 -39.76 9.41
N ALA A 176 10.67 -40.14 10.60
CA ALA A 176 12.08 -40.35 10.90
C ALA A 176 12.71 -41.32 9.89
N GLN A 177 13.94 -41.02 9.47
CA GLN A 177 14.72 -41.93 8.64
C GLN A 177 15.01 -43.21 9.45
N PRO A 178 14.65 -44.41 8.96
CA PRO A 178 15.11 -45.64 9.58
C PRO A 178 16.62 -45.78 9.36
N SER A 179 17.37 -45.96 10.44
CA SER A 179 18.79 -46.28 10.39
C SER A 179 19.01 -47.64 9.74
N LEU A 180 19.98 -47.73 8.83
CA LEU A 180 20.40 -49.00 8.24
C LEU A 180 21.06 -49.88 9.30
N THR A 181 20.55 -51.09 9.48
CA THR A 181 21.22 -52.19 10.18
C THR A 181 21.02 -53.50 9.41
N GLU A 182 22.06 -54.32 9.44
CA GLU A 182 22.45 -55.36 8.49
C GLU A 182 21.46 -56.53 8.29
N ALA A 183 21.62 -57.22 7.16
CA ALA A 183 21.05 -58.55 6.89
C ALA A 183 22.08 -59.64 7.34
N SER A 184 21.80 -60.94 7.43
CA SER A 184 20.76 -61.77 6.80
C SER A 184 20.20 -62.82 7.80
N PRO A 185 19.88 -64.08 7.42
CA PRO A 185 18.51 -64.50 7.15
C PRO A 185 18.00 -65.62 8.09
N ASP A 186 16.73 -66.00 7.95
CA ASP A 186 16.41 -67.37 7.52
C ASP A 186 14.95 -67.53 7.04
N LYS A 187 14.66 -68.63 6.33
CA LYS A 187 13.32 -69.01 5.86
C LYS A 187 13.06 -70.48 6.17
N GLU A 188 11.90 -70.81 6.75
CA GLU A 188 11.25 -72.10 6.47
C GLU A 188 9.73 -72.14 6.75
N LYS A 189 9.03 -73.04 6.04
CA LYS A 189 7.57 -73.35 6.00
C LYS A 189 7.40 -74.62 5.12
N PRO A 190 6.24 -75.34 5.09
CA PRO A 190 4.95 -75.17 5.79
C PRO A 190 4.93 -75.94 7.14
N THR A 191 4.00 -76.73 7.68
CA THR A 191 2.66 -77.35 7.36
C THR A 191 1.82 -77.46 8.67
N GLY A 192 0.54 -77.84 8.71
CA GLY A 192 -0.47 -78.10 7.66
C GLY A 192 -1.57 -79.08 8.13
N ASN A 193 -2.80 -78.92 7.61
CA ASN A 193 -4.01 -79.77 7.77
C ASN A 193 -4.65 -79.82 9.19
N GLU A 194 -5.94 -79.48 9.35
CA GLU A 194 -7.16 -80.35 9.38
C GLU A 194 -7.36 -81.09 10.73
N ALA A 195 -8.57 -81.31 11.27
CA ALA A 195 -9.92 -80.76 11.03
C ALA A 195 -10.84 -81.13 12.23
N THR A 196 -12.17 -81.01 12.05
CA THR A 196 -13.30 -81.54 12.86
C THR A 196 -13.62 -80.98 14.27
N GLY A 197 -14.92 -80.74 14.45
CA GLY A 197 -15.70 -81.01 15.68
C GLY A 197 -17.00 -81.71 15.19
N PRO A 198 -18.18 -81.54 15.82
CA PRO A 198 -18.49 -81.10 17.20
C PRO A 198 -19.58 -81.96 17.90
N THR A 199 -19.67 -81.92 19.24
CA THR A 199 -20.89 -82.09 20.09
C THR A 199 -20.45 -81.84 21.55
N LYS A 200 -21.00 -80.89 22.32
CA LYS A 200 -22.34 -80.81 22.94
C LYS A 200 -22.57 -81.84 24.07
N ASP A 201 -22.51 -81.37 25.31
CA ASP A 201 -23.56 -81.57 26.33
C ASP A 201 -23.37 -80.59 27.52
N GLU A 202 -24.18 -80.73 28.57
CA GLU A 202 -24.67 -79.66 29.47
C GLU A 202 -24.20 -79.90 30.93
N ILE A 203 -23.91 -78.89 31.78
CA ILE A 203 -24.84 -78.29 32.78
C ILE A 203 -24.10 -77.17 33.57
N ALA A 204 -24.88 -76.25 34.17
CA ALA A 204 -24.50 -74.97 34.79
C ALA A 204 -23.55 -74.97 36.02
N ALA A 205 -22.86 -73.82 36.20
CA ALA A 205 -22.48 -73.20 37.48
C ALA A 205 -22.41 -71.65 37.32
N THR A 206 -22.53 -70.87 38.40
CA THR A 206 -22.67 -69.39 38.39
C THR A 206 -21.83 -68.75 39.51
N PRO A 207 -21.61 -67.42 39.51
CA PRO A 207 -20.67 -66.64 38.70
C PRO A 207 -19.40 -66.26 39.51
N PRO A 208 -18.53 -65.37 38.97
CA PRO A 208 -18.13 -64.22 39.79
C PRO A 208 -18.46 -62.86 39.14
N VAL A 209 -18.51 -61.83 39.99
CA VAL A 209 -18.91 -60.45 39.65
C VAL A 209 -17.89 -59.76 38.77
N GLU A 210 -18.35 -59.10 37.71
CA GLU A 210 -17.62 -57.95 37.13
C GLU A 210 -18.57 -56.81 36.71
N GLN A 211 -17.97 -55.64 36.56
CA GLN A 211 -18.53 -54.28 36.67
C GLN A 211 -19.73 -53.95 35.75
N PRO A 212 -20.69 -53.10 36.18
CA PRO A 212 -21.79 -52.67 35.32
C PRO A 212 -21.34 -51.69 34.23
N ASP A 213 -21.93 -51.82 33.04
CA ASP A 213 -21.63 -50.97 31.88
C ASP A 213 -21.82 -49.47 32.17
N ILE A 214 -20.78 -48.68 31.91
CA ILE A 214 -20.95 -47.24 31.72
C ILE A 214 -21.70 -47.07 30.40
N ALA A 215 -22.99 -46.75 30.48
CA ALA A 215 -23.83 -46.57 29.32
C ALA A 215 -23.18 -45.62 28.31
N GLU A 216 -22.98 -46.10 27.07
CA GLU A 216 -22.48 -45.28 25.96
C GLU A 216 -23.48 -44.15 25.68
N GLN A 217 -23.25 -43.01 26.32
CA GLN A 217 -23.57 -41.73 25.70
C GLN A 217 -22.75 -41.67 24.42
N ARG A 218 -23.34 -42.14 23.30
CA ARG A 218 -22.86 -41.83 21.96
C ARG A 218 -22.63 -40.34 21.92
N GLY A 219 -21.36 -39.93 21.94
CA GLY A 219 -20.99 -38.53 21.89
C GLY A 219 -21.70 -37.93 20.69
N ALA A 220 -22.39 -36.80 20.89
CA ALA A 220 -23.04 -36.11 19.81
C ALA A 220 -21.99 -35.93 18.69
N GLU A 221 -22.26 -36.50 17.52
CA GLU A 221 -21.39 -36.33 16.36
C GLU A 221 -21.14 -34.83 16.22
N PRO A 222 -19.87 -34.37 16.12
CA PRO A 222 -19.59 -32.97 15.97
C PRO A 222 -20.19 -32.55 14.64
N LYS A 223 -21.38 -31.94 14.71
CA LYS A 223 -22.05 -31.35 13.56
C LYS A 223 -21.02 -30.46 12.88
N ASP A 224 -20.82 -30.65 11.58
CA ASP A 224 -19.98 -29.77 10.78
C ASP A 224 -20.74 -28.47 10.54
N GLU A 225 -20.95 -27.72 11.63
CA GLU A 225 -21.52 -26.38 11.63
C GLU A 225 -20.52 -25.49 10.89
N GLY A 226 -20.86 -25.19 9.64
CA GLY A 226 -20.03 -24.42 8.73
C GLY A 226 -19.50 -23.15 9.42
N PRO A 227 -18.25 -22.76 9.13
CA PRO A 227 -17.42 -21.95 10.03
C PRO A 227 -18.15 -20.71 10.53
N GLU A 228 -18.36 -20.63 11.85
CA GLU A 228 -19.10 -19.56 12.54
C GLU A 228 -18.87 -18.18 11.91
N PRO A 229 -19.84 -17.26 11.84
CA PRO A 229 -19.57 -15.90 11.37
C PRO A 229 -18.49 -15.22 12.24
N PHE A 230 -17.67 -14.35 11.64
CA PHE A 230 -16.71 -13.54 12.41
C PHE A 230 -17.45 -12.61 13.39
N SER A 231 -16.91 -12.46 14.61
CA SER A 231 -17.54 -11.55 15.58
C SER A 231 -17.58 -10.10 15.06
N GLY A 232 -18.49 -9.28 15.60
CA GLY A 232 -18.53 -7.85 15.27
C GLY A 232 -17.19 -7.14 15.51
N GLN A 233 -16.42 -7.58 16.50
CA GLN A 233 -15.09 -7.04 16.80
C GLN A 233 -14.04 -7.46 15.76
N ALA A 234 -14.09 -8.71 15.27
CA ALA A 234 -13.21 -9.16 14.19
C ALA A 234 -13.52 -8.47 12.86
N ARG A 235 -14.81 -8.27 12.55
CA ARG A 235 -15.25 -7.55 11.34
C ARG A 235 -14.86 -6.07 11.38
N GLY A 236 -15.09 -5.40 12.51
CA GLY A 236 -14.60 -4.03 12.70
C GLY A 236 -13.08 -3.91 12.60
N LEU A 237 -12.33 -4.91 13.07
CA LEU A 237 -10.87 -4.94 12.93
C LEU A 237 -10.39 -5.16 11.49
N ALA A 238 -11.09 -6.03 10.73
CA ALA A 238 -10.83 -6.23 9.31
C ALA A 238 -11.15 -4.97 8.49
N PHE A 239 -12.29 -4.33 8.76
CA PHE A 239 -12.72 -3.11 8.06
C PHE A 239 -11.80 -1.91 8.33
N MET A 240 -11.41 -1.65 9.59
CA MET A 240 -10.40 -0.61 9.87
C MET A 240 -9.07 -0.89 9.17
N LEU A 241 -8.70 -2.16 8.99
CA LEU A 241 -7.47 -2.52 8.28
C LEU A 241 -7.61 -2.34 6.77
N PHE A 242 -8.81 -2.54 6.22
CA PHE A 242 -9.18 -2.20 4.85
C PHE A 242 -9.16 -0.68 4.60
N GLU A 243 -9.74 0.14 5.48
CA GLU A 243 -9.64 1.60 5.39
C GLU A 243 -8.19 2.10 5.55
N GLY A 244 -7.43 1.51 6.47
CA GLY A 244 -6.00 1.81 6.69
C GLY A 244 -5.04 1.29 5.62
N LEU A 245 -5.51 0.98 4.41
CA LEU A 245 -4.72 0.42 3.31
C LEU A 245 -3.85 -0.80 3.72
N GLY A 246 -4.29 -1.61 4.68
CA GLY A 246 -3.57 -2.78 5.17
C GLY A 246 -2.63 -2.55 6.36
N THR A 247 -2.67 -1.38 7.01
CA THR A 247 -1.90 -1.09 8.24
C THR A 247 -2.59 -0.05 9.14
N ILE A 248 -2.80 -0.38 10.42
CA ILE A 248 -3.30 0.57 11.44
C ILE A 248 -2.42 0.53 12.70
N PRO A 249 -2.47 1.56 13.58
CA PRO A 249 -1.76 1.51 14.86
C PRO A 249 -2.51 0.58 15.82
N SER A 250 -1.80 -0.25 16.58
CA SER A 250 -2.41 -1.18 17.56
C SER A 250 -3.17 -0.48 18.69
N ALA A 251 -2.96 0.84 18.87
CA ALA A 251 -3.78 1.67 19.74
C ALA A 251 -5.23 1.81 19.21
N ALA A 252 -5.41 2.05 17.91
CA ALA A 252 -6.72 2.22 17.28
C ALA A 252 -7.53 0.92 17.33
N GLY A 253 -6.92 -0.21 16.95
CA GLY A 253 -7.55 -1.53 17.03
C GLY A 253 -7.67 -2.14 18.44
N SER A 254 -7.30 -1.40 19.50
CA SER A 254 -7.11 -1.98 20.84
C SER A 254 -8.41 -2.43 21.53
N GLN A 255 -9.56 -1.82 21.20
CA GLN A 255 -10.86 -2.25 21.71
C GLN A 255 -11.34 -3.53 21.02
N GLN A 256 -11.14 -3.61 19.71
CA GLN A 256 -11.51 -4.75 18.88
C GLN A 256 -10.67 -5.97 19.26
N VAL A 257 -9.34 -5.84 19.31
CA VAL A 257 -8.41 -6.92 19.72
C VAL A 257 -8.70 -7.48 21.12
N ARG A 258 -9.25 -6.68 22.04
CA ARG A 258 -9.70 -7.11 23.38
C ARG A 258 -11.03 -7.86 23.38
N GLY A 259 -11.91 -7.57 22.42
CA GLY A 259 -13.25 -8.17 22.31
C GLY A 259 -13.37 -9.26 21.24
N LEU A 260 -12.27 -9.70 20.62
CA LEU A 260 -12.26 -10.86 19.72
C LEU A 260 -12.69 -12.12 20.48
N ALA A 261 -13.53 -12.93 19.84
CA ALA A 261 -13.82 -14.29 20.28
C ALA A 261 -12.56 -15.17 20.13
N GLU A 262 -12.57 -16.33 20.80
CA GLU A 262 -11.46 -17.28 20.74
C GLU A 262 -11.26 -17.85 19.33
N THR A 263 -12.35 -18.08 18.59
CA THR A 263 -12.34 -18.54 17.20
C THR A 263 -11.87 -17.48 16.20
N ASP A 264 -12.04 -16.19 16.49
CA ASP A 264 -11.64 -15.09 15.58
C ASP A 264 -10.12 -15.04 15.36
N ARG A 265 -9.32 -15.15 16.43
CA ARG A 265 -7.87 -14.87 16.38
C ARG A 265 -7.11 -15.81 15.42
N PRO A 266 -7.31 -17.14 15.45
CA PRO A 266 -6.72 -18.05 14.45
C PRO A 266 -7.19 -17.76 13.02
N ARG A 267 -8.45 -17.32 12.84
CA ARG A 267 -9.03 -17.06 11.52
C ARG A 267 -8.51 -15.76 10.90
N LEU A 268 -8.41 -14.68 11.67
CA LEU A 268 -7.73 -13.44 11.24
C LEU A 268 -6.25 -13.71 10.91
N ALA A 269 -5.57 -14.56 11.69
CA ALA A 269 -4.20 -14.97 11.39
C ALA A 269 -4.09 -15.80 10.08
N ARG A 270 -5.11 -16.60 9.73
CA ARG A 270 -5.23 -17.30 8.43
C ARG A 270 -5.50 -16.33 7.28
N LEU A 271 -6.29 -15.28 7.47
CA LEU A 271 -6.42 -14.15 6.52
C LEU A 271 -5.13 -13.31 6.38
N GLY A 272 -4.07 -13.64 7.13
CA GLY A 272 -2.75 -13.05 7.02
C GLY A 272 -2.47 -11.93 8.03
N LEU A 273 -3.45 -11.51 8.84
CA LEU A 273 -3.26 -10.41 9.78
C LEU A 273 -2.17 -10.73 10.82
N ARG A 274 -1.46 -9.69 11.25
CA ARG A 274 -0.55 -9.71 12.39
C ARG A 274 -0.99 -8.67 13.41
N LEU A 275 -1.32 -9.15 14.61
CA LEU A 275 -1.72 -8.33 15.75
C LEU A 275 -0.47 -7.91 16.54
N GLY A 276 0.25 -6.90 16.04
CA GLY A 276 1.45 -6.37 16.68
C GLY A 276 1.14 -5.51 17.92
N VAL A 277 2.18 -5.13 18.66
CA VAL A 277 2.05 -4.26 19.84
C VAL A 277 2.01 -2.77 19.45
N GLU A 278 2.66 -2.42 18.35
CA GLU A 278 2.68 -1.08 17.79
C GLU A 278 1.78 -0.94 16.57
N SER A 279 1.80 -1.89 15.62
CA SER A 279 0.96 -1.90 14.41
C SER A 279 0.20 -3.21 14.19
N ILE A 280 -1.02 -3.10 13.64
CA ILE A 280 -1.78 -4.23 13.10
C ILE A 280 -1.70 -4.13 11.57
N TYR A 281 -1.26 -5.20 10.89
CA TYR A 281 -0.93 -5.15 9.46
C TYR A 281 -1.04 -6.50 8.74
N LEU A 282 -1.06 -6.45 7.41
CA LEU A 282 -0.88 -7.59 6.51
C LEU A 282 0.58 -7.66 6.01
N PRO A 283 1.35 -8.73 6.29
CA PRO A 283 2.74 -8.85 5.79
C PRO A 283 2.86 -8.88 4.27
N ASP A 284 1.86 -9.41 3.55
CA ASP A 284 1.84 -9.39 2.08
C ASP A 284 1.80 -7.96 1.51
N MET A 285 1.23 -7.00 2.25
CA MET A 285 1.14 -5.61 1.82
C MET A 285 2.48 -4.87 1.95
N LEU A 286 3.52 -5.52 2.48
CA LEU A 286 4.90 -5.01 2.60
C LEU A 286 5.81 -5.44 1.42
N LYS A 287 5.23 -6.05 0.38
CA LYS A 287 5.90 -6.38 -0.89
C LYS A 287 5.92 -5.16 -1.82
N PRO A 288 6.90 -5.01 -2.75
CA PRO A 288 7.08 -3.77 -3.51
C PRO A 288 5.88 -3.34 -4.37
N ALA A 289 5.23 -4.26 -5.09
CA ALA A 289 4.06 -3.93 -5.91
C ALA A 289 2.88 -3.45 -5.06
N GLN A 290 2.65 -4.10 -3.93
CA GLN A 290 1.65 -3.73 -2.94
C GLN A 290 1.94 -2.35 -2.33
N ILE A 291 3.20 -2.08 -1.95
CA ILE A 291 3.62 -0.76 -1.44
C ILE A 291 3.38 0.34 -2.49
N SER A 292 3.77 0.11 -3.74
CA SER A 292 3.60 1.08 -4.84
C SER A 292 2.13 1.36 -5.13
N LEU A 293 1.28 0.33 -5.26
CA LEU A 293 -0.15 0.54 -5.50
C LEU A 293 -0.87 1.16 -4.30
N ARG A 294 -0.51 0.80 -3.05
CA ARG A 294 -1.03 1.47 -1.84
C ARG A 294 -0.66 2.95 -1.81
N ALA A 295 0.58 3.31 -2.19
CA ALA A 295 1.02 4.69 -2.28
C ALA A 295 0.21 5.46 -3.33
N LEU A 296 0.00 4.88 -4.51
CA LEU A 296 -0.82 5.46 -5.57
C LEU A 296 -2.28 5.67 -5.11
N LEU A 297 -2.94 4.66 -4.56
CA LEU A 297 -4.31 4.78 -4.04
C LEU A 297 -4.44 5.84 -2.93
N TRP A 298 -3.46 5.91 -2.01
CA TRP A 298 -3.43 6.97 -0.99
C TRP A 298 -3.32 8.36 -1.63
N ASN A 299 -2.43 8.54 -2.60
CA ASN A 299 -2.26 9.82 -3.27
C ASN A 299 -3.52 10.24 -4.03
N LEU A 300 -4.16 9.32 -4.77
CA LEU A 300 -5.41 9.60 -5.49
C LEU A 300 -6.56 9.99 -4.55
N GLN A 301 -6.62 9.42 -3.33
CA GLN A 301 -7.68 9.69 -2.38
C GLN A 301 -7.46 10.97 -1.54
N TYR A 302 -6.21 11.22 -1.11
CA TYR A 302 -5.89 12.18 -0.04
C TYR A 302 -4.92 13.31 -0.43
N SER A 303 -4.11 13.15 -1.49
CA SER A 303 -3.15 14.20 -1.88
C SER A 303 -3.81 15.34 -2.63
N GLN A 304 -3.26 16.55 -2.44
CA GLN A 304 -3.59 17.69 -3.29
C GLN A 304 -2.89 17.57 -4.65
N ILE A 305 -3.42 18.22 -5.68
CA ILE A 305 -2.81 18.26 -7.01
C ILE A 305 -1.40 18.83 -6.90
N GLY A 306 -0.40 18.07 -7.37
CA GLY A 306 1.02 18.42 -7.27
C GLY A 306 1.73 17.98 -5.96
N ALA A 307 1.01 17.46 -4.97
CA ALA A 307 1.56 16.99 -3.69
C ALA A 307 1.73 15.46 -3.64
N PHE A 308 2.26 14.85 -4.70
CA PHE A 308 2.40 13.39 -4.79
C PHE A 308 3.56 12.89 -3.93
N HIS A 309 3.33 11.86 -3.11
CA HIS A 309 4.33 11.23 -2.24
C HIS A 309 4.81 9.92 -2.85
N ALA A 310 6.11 9.82 -3.14
CA ALA A 310 6.73 8.62 -3.68
C ALA A 310 6.80 7.49 -2.63
N PRO A 311 6.61 6.22 -3.03
CA PRO A 311 6.79 5.07 -2.13
C PRO A 311 8.27 4.91 -1.69
N PRO A 312 8.54 4.25 -0.55
CA PRO A 312 9.89 3.81 -0.20
C PRO A 312 10.51 2.93 -1.31
N PRO A 313 11.82 3.07 -1.61
CA PRO A 313 12.50 2.27 -2.63
C PRO A 313 12.32 0.76 -2.42
N ALA A 314 12.15 0.02 -3.52
CA ALA A 314 11.79 -1.40 -3.48
C ALA A 314 12.73 -2.24 -2.59
N GLY A 315 12.15 -2.95 -1.64
CA GLY A 315 12.89 -3.78 -0.67
C GLY A 315 13.60 -3.02 0.45
N ARG A 316 13.67 -1.68 0.41
CA ARG A 316 14.33 -0.87 1.44
C ARG A 316 13.48 -0.82 2.71
N VAL A 317 14.06 -1.31 3.80
CA VAL A 317 13.32 -1.54 5.06
C VAL A 317 13.33 -0.30 5.98
N THR A 318 14.41 0.49 5.93
CA THR A 318 14.56 1.76 6.64
C THR A 318 15.14 2.81 5.69
N ILE A 319 14.56 4.01 5.72
CA ILE A 319 15.03 5.21 5.02
C ILE A 319 15.10 6.38 6.00
N ASP A 320 15.94 7.37 5.68
CA ASP A 320 15.93 8.65 6.39
C ASP A 320 14.60 9.37 6.17
N CYS A 321 14.14 10.14 7.15
CA CYS A 321 12.82 10.75 7.13
C CYS A 321 12.71 11.89 6.10
N PRO A 322 11.88 11.79 5.05
CA PRO A 322 11.60 12.91 4.16
C PRO A 322 10.72 13.96 4.85
N GLU A 323 11.05 15.22 4.64
CA GLU A 323 10.24 16.37 5.08
C GLU A 323 8.92 16.46 4.28
N GLY A 324 7.93 17.16 4.83
CA GLY A 324 6.65 17.46 4.17
C GLY A 324 5.66 16.28 4.02
N VAL A 325 6.13 15.04 3.90
CA VAL A 325 5.28 13.84 3.83
C VAL A 325 4.62 13.57 5.19
N PRO A 326 3.31 13.24 5.29
CA PRO A 326 2.61 13.00 6.55
C PRO A 326 2.68 11.55 7.05
N ASP A 327 2.51 11.36 8.36
CA ASP A 327 2.52 10.03 9.02
C ASP A 327 1.45 9.07 8.48
N ALA A 328 0.30 9.62 8.07
CA ALA A 328 -0.78 8.85 7.47
C ALA A 328 -0.37 8.16 6.16
N PHE A 329 0.48 8.79 5.35
CA PHE A 329 1.03 8.17 4.14
C PHE A 329 1.96 7.02 4.49
N TRP A 330 2.94 7.24 5.39
CA TRP A 330 3.87 6.19 5.80
C TRP A 330 3.15 4.98 6.36
N LEU A 331 2.15 5.19 7.22
CA LEU A 331 1.32 4.11 7.75
C LEU A 331 0.55 3.40 6.63
N ALA A 332 -0.10 4.15 5.74
CA ALA A 332 -0.86 3.59 4.61
C ALA A 332 -0.02 2.77 3.62
N VAL A 333 1.31 2.96 3.57
CA VAL A 333 2.26 2.13 2.79
C VAL A 333 3.00 1.07 3.63
N GLY A 334 2.71 0.94 4.93
CA GLY A 334 3.26 -0.11 5.81
C GLY A 334 4.57 0.25 6.51
N TYR A 335 4.82 1.54 6.74
CA TYR A 335 5.98 2.10 7.44
C TYR A 335 5.51 2.99 8.60
N ARG A 336 6.42 3.42 9.46
CA ARG A 336 6.18 4.43 10.50
C ARG A 336 7.42 5.28 10.70
N ARG A 337 7.25 6.54 11.11
CA ARG A 337 8.34 7.31 11.71
C ARG A 337 8.76 6.72 13.06
N LEU A 338 10.07 6.57 13.27
CA LEU A 338 10.68 6.13 14.52
C LEU A 338 12.13 6.64 14.58
N GLY A 339 12.51 7.33 15.65
CA GLY A 339 13.86 7.83 15.88
C GLY A 339 14.42 8.70 14.75
N GLY A 340 13.60 9.63 14.24
CA GLY A 340 13.98 10.53 13.13
C GLY A 340 14.07 9.86 11.74
N ARG A 341 13.66 8.59 11.60
CA ARG A 341 13.72 7.82 10.34
C ARG A 341 12.36 7.19 10.03
N VAL A 342 12.19 6.65 8.82
CA VAL A 342 10.99 5.92 8.40
C VAL A 342 11.34 4.44 8.24
N MET A 343 10.65 3.57 8.99
CA MET A 343 10.96 2.14 9.09
C MET A 343 9.71 1.27 8.89
N ARG A 344 9.86 0.16 8.17
CA ARG A 344 8.77 -0.78 7.82
C ARG A 344 8.20 -1.46 9.06
N VAL A 345 6.87 -1.66 9.13
CA VAL A 345 6.21 -2.08 10.38
C VAL A 345 6.60 -3.47 10.90
N ASP A 346 7.07 -4.39 10.05
CA ASP A 346 7.63 -5.68 10.48
C ASP A 346 8.96 -5.55 11.23
N MET A 347 9.72 -4.47 11.00
CA MET A 347 10.89 -4.12 11.80
C MET A 347 10.49 -3.41 13.08
N VAL A 348 9.54 -2.48 13.01
CA VAL A 348 9.01 -1.80 14.22
C VAL A 348 8.52 -2.84 15.24
N GLU A 349 7.79 -3.88 14.80
CA GLU A 349 7.38 -4.98 15.68
C GLU A 349 8.54 -5.83 16.21
N ARG A 350 9.56 -6.12 15.39
CA ARG A 350 10.73 -6.90 15.83
C ARG A 350 11.58 -6.13 16.84
N VAL A 351 11.84 -4.85 16.60
CA VAL A 351 12.54 -3.96 17.55
C VAL A 351 11.71 -3.81 18.83
N ALA A 352 10.41 -3.54 18.72
CA ALA A 352 9.51 -3.48 19.87
C ALA A 352 9.42 -4.82 20.63
N GLN A 353 9.67 -5.97 19.99
CA GLN A 353 9.76 -7.27 20.66
C GLN A 353 11.05 -7.41 21.47
N ILE A 354 12.22 -7.00 20.96
CA ILE A 354 13.48 -7.01 21.73
C ILE A 354 13.39 -6.05 22.91
N VAL A 355 12.93 -4.81 22.68
CA VAL A 355 12.71 -3.81 23.74
C VAL A 355 11.74 -4.31 24.82
N ARG A 356 10.68 -5.04 24.43
CA ARG A 356 9.75 -5.68 25.39
C ARG A 356 10.32 -6.89 26.11
N THR A 357 11.36 -7.54 25.59
CA THR A 357 12.08 -8.60 26.33
C THR A 357 13.01 -7.96 27.36
N ALA A 358 13.82 -6.97 26.98
CA ALA A 358 14.72 -6.27 27.89
C ALA A 358 13.95 -5.57 29.04
N ALA A 359 12.85 -4.88 28.73
CA ALA A 359 12.02 -4.21 29.73
C ALA A 359 11.23 -5.15 30.68
N ARG A 360 11.45 -6.48 30.64
CA ARG A 360 10.89 -7.42 31.64
C ARG A 360 11.56 -7.28 33.00
N GLU A 361 12.85 -6.99 33.01
CA GLU A 361 13.67 -6.79 34.20
C GLU A 361 13.54 -5.36 34.77
N GLY A 362 12.69 -4.53 34.14
CA GLY A 362 12.34 -3.18 34.56
C GLY A 362 13.13 -2.12 33.81
N GLN A 363 14.33 -1.80 34.32
CA GLN A 363 15.26 -0.87 33.69
C GLN A 363 16.21 -1.61 32.74
N PHE A 364 16.55 -1.01 31.60
CA PHE A 364 17.39 -1.64 30.59
C PHE A 364 18.28 -0.63 29.84
N ARG A 365 19.39 -1.11 29.29
CA ARG A 365 20.33 -0.35 28.45
C ARG A 365 20.07 -0.63 26.95
N ILE A 366 20.54 0.24 26.06
CA ILE A 366 20.55 -0.06 24.61
C ILE A 366 21.59 -1.16 24.32
N SER A 367 21.11 -2.33 23.90
CA SER A 367 21.95 -3.48 23.52
C SER A 367 22.36 -3.48 22.04
N GLU A 368 23.39 -4.24 21.71
CA GLU A 368 23.89 -4.39 20.34
C GLU A 368 22.82 -5.00 19.40
N ASP A 369 22.06 -5.99 19.87
CA ASP A 369 20.93 -6.57 19.12
C ASP A 369 19.92 -5.51 18.66
N MET A 370 19.63 -4.51 19.50
CA MET A 370 18.71 -3.42 19.14
C MET A 370 19.28 -2.55 18.02
N LEU A 371 20.57 -2.19 18.12
CA LEU A 371 21.28 -1.36 17.14
C LEU A 371 21.40 -2.07 15.78
N SER A 372 21.83 -3.34 15.82
CA SER A 372 21.99 -4.22 14.66
C SER A 372 20.65 -4.46 13.95
N LEU A 373 19.60 -4.82 14.71
CA LEU A 373 18.27 -5.07 14.15
C LEU A 373 17.63 -3.80 13.57
N ALA A 374 17.75 -2.65 14.24
CA ALA A 374 17.19 -1.39 13.75
C ALA A 374 18.06 -0.74 12.65
N GLY A 375 19.31 -1.18 12.48
CA GLY A 375 20.33 -0.50 11.67
C GLY A 375 20.52 0.95 12.13
N ALA A 376 20.71 1.19 13.44
CA ALA A 376 20.65 2.51 14.07
C ALA A 376 21.96 2.88 14.80
N THR A 377 22.27 4.18 14.88
CA THR A 377 23.23 4.68 15.89
C THR A 377 22.62 4.62 17.29
N ARG A 378 23.44 4.78 18.34
CA ARG A 378 22.96 4.80 19.74
C ARG A 378 21.94 5.91 19.96
N ASP A 379 22.16 7.10 19.41
CA ASP A 379 21.28 8.27 19.54
C ASP A 379 19.96 8.08 18.77
N GLN A 380 20.03 7.51 17.56
CA GLN A 380 18.83 7.13 16.79
C GLN A 380 18.00 6.10 17.55
N MET A 381 18.64 5.09 18.16
CA MET A 381 17.96 4.08 18.96
C MET A 381 17.38 4.67 20.26
N ALA A 382 18.07 5.60 20.92
CA ALA A 382 17.53 6.33 22.06
C ALA A 382 16.24 7.08 21.70
N ALA A 383 16.23 7.80 20.57
CA ALA A 383 15.02 8.44 20.04
C ALA A 383 13.91 7.42 19.71
N MET A 384 14.24 6.26 19.10
CA MET A 384 13.26 5.18 18.88
C MET A 384 12.66 4.64 20.18
N LEU A 385 13.43 4.55 21.26
CA LEU A 385 12.93 4.10 22.57
C LEU A 385 11.92 5.08 23.17
N LEU A 386 12.16 6.39 23.03
CA LEU A 386 11.21 7.42 23.45
C LEU A 386 9.87 7.30 22.68
N ASP A 387 9.93 7.16 21.35
CA ASP A 387 8.74 6.94 20.50
C ASP A 387 7.96 5.68 20.91
N MET A 388 8.64 4.60 21.30
CA MET A 388 8.05 3.33 21.79
C MET A 388 7.54 3.39 23.25
N ASN A 389 7.29 4.59 23.78
CA ASN A 389 6.84 4.86 25.16
C ASN A 389 7.83 4.36 26.24
N CYS A 390 9.13 4.56 26.02
CA CYS A 390 10.13 4.47 27.09
C CYS A 390 10.51 5.87 27.58
N LYS A 391 11.10 5.96 28.78
CA LYS A 391 11.72 7.17 29.33
C LYS A 391 13.15 6.86 29.73
N ILE A 392 14.05 7.84 29.61
CA ILE A 392 15.34 7.80 30.29
C ILE A 392 15.07 7.95 31.80
N VAL A 393 15.77 7.16 32.63
CA VAL A 393 15.62 7.16 34.10
C VAL A 393 16.93 7.34 34.85
N GLY A 394 18.06 7.27 34.15
CA GLY A 394 19.39 7.50 34.67
C GLY A 394 20.42 7.40 33.54
N GLU A 395 21.65 7.80 33.82
CA GLU A 395 22.79 7.64 32.93
C GLU A 395 23.96 7.12 33.76
N GLU A 396 24.62 6.06 33.28
CA GLU A 396 25.84 5.51 33.89
C GLU A 396 27.08 6.00 33.13
N PRO A 397 28.22 6.25 33.78
CA PRO A 397 29.48 6.41 33.07
C PRO A 397 29.78 5.18 32.20
N ASP A 398 30.29 5.39 30.99
CA ASP A 398 30.95 4.31 30.24
C ASP A 398 32.28 3.95 30.93
N GLU A 399 32.83 2.76 30.66
CA GLU A 399 34.14 2.34 31.20
C GLU A 399 35.29 3.15 30.60
N ASP A 400 35.06 3.73 29.42
CA ASP A 400 35.96 4.64 28.70
C ASP A 400 35.49 6.11 28.89
N PRO A 401 36.21 6.94 29.67
CA PRO A 401 35.77 8.31 29.99
C PRO A 401 35.64 9.27 28.80
N GLU A 402 36.13 8.91 27.62
CA GLU A 402 35.95 9.71 26.39
C GLU A 402 34.61 9.42 25.67
N ARG A 403 33.84 8.44 26.14
CA ARG A 403 32.55 8.03 25.54
C ARG A 403 31.34 8.71 26.19
N PRO A 404 30.24 8.91 25.44
CA PRO A 404 28.99 9.41 26.00
C PRO A 404 28.40 8.38 27.01
N PRO A 405 27.78 8.85 28.11
CA PRO A 405 27.29 7.97 29.15
C PRO A 405 26.18 7.02 28.68
N ILE A 406 26.11 5.86 29.32
CA ILE A 406 25.18 4.79 29.00
C ILE A 406 23.80 5.13 29.58
N GLN A 407 22.89 5.55 28.71
CA GLN A 407 21.51 5.87 29.09
C GLN A 407 20.73 4.62 29.50
N ILE A 408 20.10 4.69 30.67
CA ILE A 408 19.18 3.67 31.22
C ILE A 408 17.75 4.08 30.88
N PHE A 409 16.97 3.14 30.34
CA PHE A 409 15.57 3.32 29.97
C PHE A 409 14.64 2.47 30.84
N GLU A 410 13.44 3.00 31.12
CA GLU A 410 12.31 2.24 31.68
C GLU A 410 11.11 2.38 30.74
N ARG A 411 10.41 1.27 30.45
CA ARG A 411 9.19 1.32 29.62
C ARG A 411 8.00 1.81 30.44
N MET A 412 7.30 2.83 29.95
CA MET A 412 6.13 3.39 30.64
C MET A 412 5.01 2.33 30.74
N LYS A 413 4.55 2.06 31.97
CA LYS A 413 3.35 1.26 32.20
C LYS A 413 2.14 2.03 31.67
N ARG A 414 1.62 1.66 30.48
CA ARG A 414 0.39 2.23 29.92
C ARG A 414 -0.72 2.17 30.97
N GLN A 415 -1.07 3.34 31.53
CA GLN A 415 -2.05 3.45 32.59
C GLN A 415 -3.38 2.91 32.05
N ARG A 416 -3.90 1.83 32.66
CA ARG A 416 -5.26 1.39 32.35
C ARG A 416 -6.20 2.51 32.83
N GLN A 417 -6.69 3.32 31.89
CA GLN A 417 -8.01 3.95 32.04
C GLN A 417 -9.03 2.80 32.15
N GLY A 418 -9.20 2.30 33.37
CA GLY A 418 -10.28 1.41 33.70
C GLY A 418 -11.56 2.21 33.58
N ASN A 419 -12.47 1.78 32.69
CA ASN A 419 -13.80 2.36 32.59
C ASN A 419 -14.63 1.99 33.83
N ARG A 420 -14.26 2.57 34.98
CA ARG A 420 -15.12 2.65 36.16
C ARG A 420 -16.19 3.69 35.83
N GLN A 421 -17.18 3.27 35.07
CA GLN A 421 -18.50 3.90 35.17
C GLN A 421 -18.85 3.95 36.66
N PRO A 422 -19.26 5.10 37.20
CA PRO A 422 -19.95 5.13 38.48
C PRO A 422 -21.13 4.17 38.37
N ARG A 423 -21.20 3.18 39.26
CA ARG A 423 -22.48 2.53 39.53
C ARG A 423 -23.25 3.53 40.37
N ASP A 424 -24.33 4.09 39.82
CA ASP A 424 -25.22 4.96 40.58
C ASP A 424 -25.67 4.23 41.85
N ALA A 425 -25.31 4.78 42.99
CA ALA A 425 -25.74 4.26 44.27
C ALA A 425 -27.24 4.53 44.40
N LYS A 426 -28.04 3.47 44.57
CA LYS A 426 -29.43 3.62 44.98
C LYS A 426 -29.48 4.13 46.40
N GLU A 427 -29.59 5.44 46.57
CA GLU A 427 -30.27 5.98 47.74
C GLU A 427 -31.77 5.74 47.54
N GLN A 428 -32.32 4.84 48.36
CA GLN A 428 -33.74 4.81 48.64
C GLN A 428 -33.96 5.83 49.76
N ASP A 429 -34.89 6.76 49.59
CA ASP A 429 -35.78 7.06 50.72
C ASP A 429 -37.15 7.61 50.30
N GLY A 430 -38.09 7.57 51.25
CA GLY A 430 -39.53 7.59 50.98
C GLY A 430 -40.12 8.92 50.50
N ALA A 431 -41.08 8.82 49.58
CA ALA A 431 -42.01 9.90 49.24
C ALA A 431 -43.28 9.83 50.12
N PRO A 432 -43.68 10.91 50.82
CA PRO A 432 -45.02 11.04 51.39
C PRO A 432 -46.01 11.57 50.35
N ALA A 433 -47.25 11.05 50.37
CA ALA A 433 -48.25 11.36 49.35
C ALA A 433 -49.17 12.54 49.74
N GLY A 434 -49.16 13.58 48.90
CA GLY A 434 -50.36 14.31 48.45
C GLY A 434 -51.14 15.22 49.43
N ARG A 435 -51.28 16.48 49.03
CA ARG A 435 -52.60 17.05 48.67
C ARG A 435 -52.42 18.25 47.74
N GLY A 436 -53.33 18.42 46.80
CA GLY A 436 -53.15 19.36 45.69
C GLY A 436 -53.90 20.67 45.84
N SER A 437 -53.60 21.60 44.94
CA SER A 437 -54.62 22.46 44.33
C SER A 437 -54.13 22.99 42.98
N LYS A 438 -55.01 23.03 41.97
CA LYS A 438 -54.75 23.72 40.69
C LYS A 438 -55.48 25.07 40.68
N ARG A 439 -54.74 26.14 40.42
CA ARG A 439 -55.16 27.32 39.64
C ARG A 439 -53.93 27.67 38.79
N GLN A 440 -53.91 27.59 37.46
CA GLN A 440 -54.88 27.93 36.41
C GLN A 440 -54.99 29.43 36.15
N GLU A 441 -53.93 29.96 35.55
CA GLU A 441 -53.91 31.08 34.59
C GLU A 441 -52.62 30.93 33.77
N GLY A 442 -52.52 31.36 32.50
CA GLY A 442 -53.59 31.86 31.65
C GLY A 442 -53.05 32.67 30.47
N GLN A 443 -53.06 32.08 29.26
CA GLN A 443 -52.81 32.77 27.98
C GLN A 443 -51.40 33.41 27.82
N SER A 444 -51.04 34.03 26.69
CA SER A 444 -51.01 33.49 25.31
C SER A 444 -50.18 34.42 24.41
N ARG A 445 -49.76 33.95 23.21
CA ARG A 445 -49.51 34.78 22.00
C ARG A 445 -48.32 35.78 22.10
N LYS A 446 -47.80 36.37 21.00
CA LYS A 446 -47.58 35.92 19.60
C LYS A 446 -46.60 36.91 18.95
N GLU A 447 -45.87 36.45 17.92
CA GLU A 447 -45.35 37.26 16.78
C GLU A 447 -44.34 38.39 17.05
N GLY A 448 -43.55 38.75 16.02
CA GLY A 448 -42.47 39.74 16.15
C GLY A 448 -41.42 39.75 15.03
N GLN A 449 -41.79 39.53 13.77
CA GLN A 449 -40.87 39.73 12.64
C GLN A 449 -40.70 41.24 12.35
N SER A 450 -39.47 41.70 12.11
CA SER A 450 -39.23 42.88 11.26
C SER A 450 -37.82 42.88 10.64
N HIS A 451 -37.74 43.24 9.36
CA HIS A 451 -36.49 43.50 8.64
C HIS A 451 -35.82 44.80 9.09
N LYS A 452 -34.52 44.94 8.80
CA LYS A 452 -34.03 46.10 8.03
C LYS A 452 -32.80 45.78 7.18
N GLN A 453 -32.66 46.48 6.06
CA GLN A 453 -31.54 46.40 5.11
C GLN A 453 -30.79 47.74 5.03
N GLY A 454 -29.57 47.72 4.48
CA GLY A 454 -28.81 48.90 4.02
C GLY A 454 -27.52 49.16 4.80
N GLY A 455 -26.42 49.62 4.18
CA GLY A 455 -26.19 49.77 2.75
C GLY A 455 -24.92 50.58 2.39
N ARG A 456 -24.07 50.04 1.50
CA ARG A 456 -23.02 50.65 0.64
C ARG A 456 -22.33 51.96 1.08
N HIS A 457 -20.99 51.94 1.14
CA HIS A 457 -19.96 52.73 0.39
C HIS A 457 -18.59 52.25 0.94
N SER A 458 -17.55 51.82 0.21
CA SER A 458 -16.80 52.34 -0.95
C SER A 458 -15.91 53.57 -0.66
N GLY A 459 -14.59 53.36 -0.60
CA GLY A 459 -13.56 54.40 -0.48
C GLY A 459 -12.16 53.81 -0.71
N ASN A 460 -11.33 54.48 -1.51
CA ASN A 460 -10.02 53.99 -1.96
C ASN A 460 -8.97 55.12 -1.90
N ALA A 461 -7.79 54.87 -1.31
CA ALA A 461 -6.53 55.57 -1.66
C ALA A 461 -5.26 54.95 -1.01
N ASN A 462 -4.52 54.18 -1.79
CA ASN A 462 -3.09 54.42 -2.12
C ASN A 462 -2.18 55.22 -1.14
N SER A 463 -1.06 54.61 -0.71
CA SER A 463 0.15 55.33 -0.27
C SER A 463 1.43 54.65 -0.77
N LYS A 464 2.17 55.29 -1.69
CA LYS A 464 3.55 54.89 -2.06
C LYS A 464 4.56 55.46 -1.07
N GLY A 465 5.52 54.64 -0.64
CA GLY A 465 6.76 55.09 0.01
C GLY A 465 7.97 54.59 -0.79
N LYS A 466 8.88 55.49 -1.17
CA LYS A 466 10.11 55.17 -1.92
C LYS A 466 11.32 55.62 -1.11
N GLY A 467 12.37 54.81 -1.03
CA GLY A 467 13.62 55.15 -0.35
C GLY A 467 14.81 54.35 -0.89
N ASP A 468 15.50 54.90 -1.89
CA ASP A 468 16.79 54.37 -2.36
C ASP A 468 17.91 54.86 -1.44
N ASN A 469 18.92 54.02 -1.11
CA ASN A 469 20.31 54.49 -1.19
C ASN A 469 21.40 53.40 -1.29
N ASN A 470 22.57 53.83 -1.76
CA ASN A 470 23.74 53.01 -2.13
C ASN A 470 24.73 52.76 -0.99
N ASN A 471 25.41 51.60 -1.04
CA ASN A 471 26.88 51.48 -1.16
C ASN A 471 27.22 50.00 -1.46
N LYS A 472 28.07 49.55 -2.42
CA LYS A 472 29.48 49.88 -2.77
C LYS A 472 30.43 49.83 -1.55
N GLY A 473 31.51 49.05 -1.52
CA GLY A 473 32.01 48.02 -2.44
C GLY A 473 33.54 47.77 -2.26
N GLY A 474 34.03 46.57 -2.58
CA GLY A 474 35.47 46.19 -2.53
C GLY A 474 35.65 44.66 -2.53
N LYS A 475 36.29 44.04 -3.53
CA LYS A 475 37.75 43.85 -3.72
C LYS A 475 38.43 42.92 -2.70
N GLY A 476 38.84 41.72 -3.14
CA GLY A 476 39.99 40.98 -2.59
C GLY A 476 41.31 41.44 -3.24
N PRO A 477 42.39 40.62 -3.31
CA PRO A 477 42.52 39.18 -2.97
C PRO A 477 43.82 38.82 -2.17
N ARG A 478 44.17 37.51 -2.12
CA ARG A 478 45.39 36.88 -1.52
C ARG A 478 45.38 36.74 0.02
N GLY A 479 46.06 35.76 0.63
CA GLY A 479 46.71 34.56 0.06
C GLY A 479 47.81 33.94 0.98
N GLY A 480 47.86 32.61 1.08
CA GLY A 480 48.83 31.84 1.88
C GLY A 480 48.40 31.58 3.34
N GLY A 481 48.85 30.52 4.03
CA GLY A 481 49.67 29.38 3.58
C GLY A 481 50.16 28.50 4.74
N SER A 482 50.58 27.25 4.44
CA SER A 482 51.03 26.21 5.40
C SER A 482 49.94 25.58 6.29
N GLY A 483 49.98 24.28 6.63
CA GLY A 483 50.85 23.22 6.13
C GLY A 483 50.89 21.97 7.05
N GLY A 484 50.72 20.78 6.48
CA GLY A 484 50.74 19.50 7.20
C GLY A 484 49.93 18.43 6.45
N GLY A 485 50.46 17.21 6.30
CA GLY A 485 49.82 16.15 5.52
C GLY A 485 50.41 14.76 5.78
N GLN A 486 50.16 13.83 4.85
CA GLN A 486 50.27 12.35 4.95
C GLN A 486 48.93 11.68 5.35
N ARG A 487 48.50 10.57 4.74
CA ARG A 487 48.92 9.85 3.50
C ARG A 487 47.65 9.16 2.94
N ARG A 488 47.43 9.19 1.62
CA ARG A 488 46.53 8.20 0.99
C ARG A 488 47.29 6.88 0.90
N ARG A 489 46.63 5.75 1.21
CA ARG A 489 47.15 4.41 0.91
C ARG A 489 46.82 4.08 -0.54
N GLU A 490 47.77 3.53 -1.26
CA GLU A 490 47.53 2.89 -2.56
C GLU A 490 46.92 1.49 -2.35
N PRO A 491 46.10 1.00 -3.28
CA PRO A 491 45.50 -0.34 -3.19
C PRO A 491 46.52 -1.44 -3.52
N ASP A 492 46.30 -2.61 -2.92
CA ASP A 492 47.16 -3.79 -3.00
C ASP A 492 47.11 -4.45 -4.40
N PRO A 493 48.26 -4.66 -5.10
CA PRO A 493 48.28 -5.15 -6.48
C PRO A 493 47.78 -6.59 -6.67
N ASP A 494 47.82 -7.45 -5.65
CA ASP A 494 47.35 -8.86 -5.74
C ASP A 494 45.87 -9.04 -5.34
N SER A 495 45.09 -7.95 -5.27
CA SER A 495 43.66 -8.04 -4.99
C SER A 495 42.85 -8.55 -6.20
N PRO A 496 42.09 -9.65 -6.08
CA PRO A 496 41.36 -10.26 -7.21
C PRO A 496 40.20 -9.42 -7.78
N PHE A 497 39.93 -8.24 -7.20
CA PHE A 497 38.90 -7.30 -7.66
C PHE A 497 39.43 -6.13 -8.52
N ALA A 498 40.75 -6.03 -8.75
CA ALA A 498 41.38 -4.90 -9.45
C ALA A 498 40.88 -4.69 -10.91
N VAL A 499 40.38 -5.75 -11.57
CA VAL A 499 40.04 -5.76 -13.01
C VAL A 499 38.87 -4.82 -13.37
N LEU A 500 37.98 -4.49 -12.45
CA LEU A 500 36.76 -3.70 -12.74
C LEU A 500 36.97 -2.17 -12.75
N ALA A 501 38.13 -1.67 -12.31
CA ALA A 501 38.40 -0.23 -12.29
C ALA A 501 38.68 0.38 -13.68
N GLY A 502 39.06 -0.44 -14.67
CA GLY A 502 39.52 0.04 -15.99
C GLY A 502 38.44 0.38 -17.02
N LEU A 503 37.18 -0.02 -16.80
CA LEU A 503 36.13 -0.03 -17.84
C LEU A 503 35.21 1.20 -17.88
N LYS A 504 35.54 2.30 -17.18
CA LYS A 504 34.72 3.52 -17.16
C LYS A 504 35.41 4.78 -17.71
N LEU A 505 36.35 4.61 -18.64
CA LEU A 505 36.92 5.69 -19.47
C LEU A 505 37.12 5.23 -20.92
N LYS A 506 36.02 5.18 -21.69
CA LYS A 506 36.04 5.40 -23.14
C LYS A 506 34.66 5.77 -23.69
N SER A 507 34.70 6.62 -24.71
CA SER A 507 33.60 6.98 -25.61
C SER A 507 33.28 5.85 -26.58
#